data_AF-A0A9E5Z2C6-F1
#
_entry.id   AF-A0A9E5Z2C6-F1
#
_cell.length_a   1.000
_cell.length_b   1.000
_cell.length_c   1.000
_cell.angle_alpha   90.00
_cell.angle_beta   90.00
_cell.angle_gamma   90.00
#
_symmetry.space_group_name_H-M   'P 1'
#
loop_
_entity.id
_entity.type
_entity.pdbx_description
1 polymer ?
#
loop_
_entity_poly.entity_id
_entity_poly.type
_entity_poly.pdbx_seq_one_letter_code
_entity_poly.pdbx_strand_id
1 'polypeptide(L)' 'MVSAIQVKDVPEELHEQLRVRAQAAGCTLGEYVLRLLRVDLQRPAHLAWLAELAARPTREIDSRVIREELDEVRRLK' A
#
# COMPACT_ATOMS: atom_id res chain seq x y z
N MET A 1 -11.74 22.11 10.02
CA MET A 1 -13.08 21.49 10.15
C MET A 1 -12.91 19.98 10.06
N VAL A 2 -13.64 19.22 10.88
CA VAL A 2 -13.66 17.75 10.79
C VAL A 2 -14.86 17.37 9.92
N SER A 3 -14.62 16.59 8.85
CA SER A 3 -15.66 16.03 8.00
C SER A 3 -15.92 14.57 8.37
N ALA A 4 -17.18 14.14 8.27
CA ALA A 4 -17.57 12.75 8.45
C ALA A 4 -17.83 12.11 7.08
N ILE A 5 -17.37 10.87 6.90
CA ILE A 5 -17.67 10.04 5.73
C ILE A 5 -18.62 8.94 6.19
N GLN A 6 -19.77 8.84 5.53
CA GLN A 6 -20.71 7.74 5.75
C GLN A 6 -20.69 6.82 4.53
N VAL A 7 -20.35 5.55 4.74
CA VAL A 7 -20.40 4.51 3.71
C VAL A 7 -21.71 3.73 3.90
N LYS A 8 -22.55 3.66 2.87
CA LYS A 8 -23.83 2.93 2.88
C LYS A 8 -23.67 1.60 2.16
N ASP A 9 -24.61 0.69 2.43
CA ASP A 9 -24.73 -0.60 1.75
C ASP A 9 -23.44 -1.45 1.82
N VAL A 10 -22.73 -1.38 2.95
CA VAL A 10 -21.57 -2.23 3.21
C VAL A 10 -22.07 -3.65 3.44
N PRO A 11 -21.59 -4.65 2.67
CA PRO A 11 -21.96 -6.03 2.90
C PRO A 11 -21.61 -6.45 4.33
N GLU A 12 -22.53 -7.17 5.00
CA GLU A 12 -22.37 -7.59 6.40
C GLU A 12 -21.05 -8.35 6.61
N GLU A 13 -20.71 -9.24 5.69
CA GLU A 13 -19.47 -10.00 5.74
C GLU A 13 -18.24 -9.10 5.72
N LEU A 14 -18.24 -8.05 4.88
CA LEU A 14 -17.14 -7.10 4.81
C LEU A 14 -17.03 -6.28 6.10
N HIS A 15 -18.17 -5.84 6.64
CA HIS A 15 -18.22 -5.12 7.90
C HIS A 15 -17.60 -5.95 9.05
N GLU A 16 -17.97 -7.23 9.15
CA GLU A 16 -17.46 -8.12 10.19
C GLU A 16 -15.97 -8.43 10.01
N GLN A 17 -15.48 -8.66 8.78
CA GLN A 17 -14.06 -8.83 8.54
C GLN A 17 -13.25 -7.59 8.97
N LEU A 18 -13.74 -6.38 8.68
CA LEU A 18 -13.10 -5.14 9.11
C LEU A 18 -13.14 -4.98 10.63
N ARG A 19 -14.26 -5.33 11.27
CA ARG A 19 -14.42 -5.29 12.73
C ARG A 19 -13.43 -6.20 13.44
N VAL A 20 -13.30 -7.45 12.99
CA VAL A 20 -12.34 -8.43 13.55
C VAL A 20 -10.91 -7.88 13.46
N ARG A 21 -10.54 -7.30 12.31
CA ARG A 21 -9.20 -6.72 12.13
C ARG A 21 -8.98 -5.47 12.99
N ALA A 22 -10.01 -4.65 13.18
CA ALA A 22 -9.95 -3.48 14.07
C ALA A 22 -9.72 -3.92 15.52
N GLN A 23 -10.45 -4.94 15.99
CA GLN A 23 -10.30 -5.50 17.33
C GLN A 23 -8.89 -6.10 17.53
N ALA A 24 -8.40 -6.88 16.57
CA ALA A 24 -7.05 -7.45 16.61
C ALA A 24 -5.95 -6.36 16.65
N ALA A 25 -6.21 -5.20 16.05
CA ALA A 25 -5.32 -4.05 16.07
C ALA A 25 -5.54 -3.10 17.26
N GLY A 26 -6.46 -3.42 18.19
CA GLY A 26 -6.73 -2.62 19.39
C GLY A 26 -7.33 -1.24 19.10
N CYS A 27 -8.06 -1.06 18.00
CA CYS A 27 -8.67 0.23 17.64
C CYS A 27 -10.15 0.08 17.29
N THR A 28 -10.87 1.19 17.22
CA THR A 28 -12.25 1.22 16.71
C THR A 28 -12.29 0.92 15.21
N LEU A 29 -13.46 0.51 14.71
CA LEU A 29 -13.67 0.28 13.28
C LEU A 29 -13.40 1.55 12.45
N GLY A 30 -13.87 2.71 12.91
CA GLY A 30 -13.64 3.99 12.23
C GLY A 30 -12.16 4.35 12.12
N GLU A 31 -11.39 4.19 13.22
CA GLU A 31 -9.94 4.40 13.21
C GLU A 31 -9.23 3.40 12.28
N TYR A 32 -9.68 2.15 12.27
CA TYR A 32 -9.15 1.13 11.37
C TYR A 32 -9.35 1.52 9.90
N VAL A 33 -10.58 1.89 9.52
CA VAL A 33 -10.91 2.30 8.15
C VAL A 33 -10.16 3.56 7.75
N LEU A 34 -10.09 4.57 8.62
CA LEU A 34 -9.33 5.80 8.35
C LEU A 34 -7.83 5.52 8.16
N ARG A 35 -7.27 4.60 8.93
CA ARG A 35 -5.88 4.15 8.75
C ARG A 35 -5.68 3.48 7.39
N LEU A 36 -6.60 2.63 6.95
CA LEU A 36 -6.54 2.02 5.62
C LEU A 36 -6.59 3.09 4.52
N LEU A 37 -7.50 4.06 4.63
CA LEU A 37 -7.60 5.16 3.66
C LEU A 37 -6.31 5.99 3.62
N ARG A 38 -5.67 6.27 4.76
CA ARG A 38 -4.37 6.95 4.78
C ARG A 38 -3.30 6.14 4.07
N VAL A 39 -3.21 4.84 4.33
CA VAL A 39 -2.23 3.95 3.68
C VAL A 39 -2.47 3.91 2.17
N ASP A 40 -3.73 3.86 1.74
CA ASP A 40 -4.11 3.90 0.34
C ASP A 40 -3.66 5.22 -0.32
N LEU A 41 -3.93 6.36 0.32
CA LEU A 41 -3.53 7.68 -0.18
C LEU A 41 -2.01 7.92 -0.18
N GLN A 42 -1.24 7.17 0.63
CA GLN A 42 0.23 7.23 0.58
C GLN A 42 0.80 6.48 -0.63
N ARG A 43 0.02 5.61 -1.28
CA ARG A 43 0.43 5.01 -2.54
C ARG A 43 0.25 6.08 -3.61
N PRO A 44 1.30 6.48 -4.35
CA PRO A 44 1.06 7.31 -5.52
C PRO A 44 0.08 6.52 -6.40
N ALA A 45 -0.93 7.20 -6.95
CA ALA A 45 -1.96 6.55 -7.76
C ALA A 45 -1.22 5.64 -8.74
N HIS A 46 -1.34 4.33 -8.52
CA HIS A 46 -0.39 3.35 -9.06
C HIS A 46 -0.22 3.51 -10.58
N LEU A 47 -1.27 3.92 -11.27
CA LEU A 47 -1.25 4.26 -12.69
C LEU A 47 -0.43 5.52 -13.02
N ALA A 48 -0.55 6.59 -12.22
CA ALA A 48 0.25 7.79 -12.38
C ALA A 48 1.73 7.53 -12.08
N TRP A 49 2.04 6.78 -11.02
CA TRP A 49 3.41 6.38 -10.72
C TRP A 49 4.02 5.46 -11.78
N LEU A 50 3.25 4.47 -12.26
CA LEU A 50 3.67 3.61 -13.36
C LEU A 50 3.86 4.39 -14.67
N ALA A 51 2.98 5.36 -14.95
CA ALA A 51 3.14 6.25 -16.09
C ALA A 51 4.38 7.13 -15.96
N GLU A 52 4.66 7.69 -14.78
CA GLU A 52 5.91 8.40 -14.49
C GLU A 52 7.14 7.49 -14.64
N LEU A 53 7.06 6.25 -14.15
CA LEU A 53 8.16 5.28 -14.25
C LEU A 53 8.42 4.90 -15.72
N ALA A 54 7.36 4.70 -16.49
CA ALA A 54 7.44 4.39 -17.92
C ALA A 54 7.97 5.57 -18.74
N ALA A 55 7.71 6.81 -18.30
CA ALA A 55 8.23 8.02 -18.94
C ALA A 55 9.69 8.33 -18.60
N ARG A 56 10.28 7.67 -17.59
CA ARG A 56 11.70 7.86 -17.24
C ARG A 56 12.59 7.19 -18.29
N PRO A 57 13.72 7.80 -18.67
CA PRO A 57 14.68 7.16 -19.55
C PRO A 57 15.20 5.89 -18.89
N THR A 58 14.94 4.75 -19.53
CA THR A 58 15.44 3.46 -19.08
C THR A 58 16.78 3.18 -19.75
N ARG A 59 17.64 2.46 -19.05
CA ARG A 59 18.85 1.87 -19.61
C ARG A 59 18.70 0.36 -19.49
N GLU A 60 18.98 -0.35 -20.58
CA GLU A 60 19.09 -1.79 -20.49
C GLU A 60 20.28 -2.14 -19.60
N ILE A 61 20.00 -2.86 -18.51
CA ILE A 61 21.00 -3.42 -17.61
C ILE A 61 20.83 -4.92 -17.68
N ASP A 62 21.91 -5.65 -17.90
CA ASP A 62 21.88 -7.11 -17.86
C ASP A 62 21.49 -7.57 -16.45
N SER A 63 20.43 -8.38 -16.38
CA SER A 63 19.96 -9.05 -15.17
C SER A 63 21.06 -9.79 -14.39
N ARG A 64 22.14 -10.23 -15.06
CA ARG A 64 23.31 -10.86 -14.42
C ARG A 64 24.05 -9.89 -13.50
N VAL A 65 24.28 -8.67 -13.98
CA VAL A 65 24.94 -7.60 -13.21
C VAL A 65 24.12 -7.26 -11.96
N ILE A 66 22.79 -7.16 -12.10
CA ILE A 66 21.90 -6.89 -10.96
C ILE A 66 22.01 -8.01 -9.91
N ARG A 67 22.07 -9.28 -10.36
CA ARG A 67 22.15 -10.43 -9.45
C ARG A 67 23.48 -10.47 -8.70
N GLU A 68 24.58 -10.22 -9.41
CA GLU A 68 25.94 -10.20 -8.84
C GLU A 68 26.06 -9.15 -7.72
N GLU A 69 25.59 -7.93 -7.97
CA GLU A 69 25.60 -6.83 -6.98
C GLU A 69 24.71 -7.13 -5.77
N LEU A 70 23.52 -7.70 -5.98
CA LEU A 70 22.62 -8.06 -4.87
C LEU A 70 23.19 -9.17 -3.99
N ASP A 71 23.89 -10.14 -4.58
CA ASP A 71 24.55 -11.21 -3.85
C ASP A 71 25.77 -10.70 -3.07
N GLU A 72 26.48 -9.70 -3.59
CA GLU A 72 27.56 -9.03 -2.87
C GLU A 72 27.04 -8.25 -1.65
N VAL A 73 25.98 -7.45 -1.81
CA VAL A 73 25.33 -6.73 -0.70
C VAL A 73 24.83 -7.69 0.40
N ARG A 74 24.32 -8.87 0.02
CA ARG A 74 23.87 -9.89 0.99
C ARG A 74 25.03 -10.54 1.75
N ARG A 75 26.23 -10.61 1.17
CA ARG A 75 27.42 -11.16 1.84
C ARG A 75 28.06 -10.20 2.83
N LEU A 76 27.79 -8.90 2.70
CA LEU A 76 28.31 -7.84 3.56
C LEU A 76 27.40 -7.55 4.78
N LYS A 77 26.24 -8.20 4.89
CA LYS A 77 25.35 -8.18 6.05
C LYS A 77 25.47 -9.45 6.86
#